data_AF-A0A0U5GDI4-F1
#
_entry.id   AF-A0A0U5GDI4-F1
#
_cell.length_a   1.000
_cell.length_b   1.000
_cell.length_c   1.000
_cell.angle_alpha   90.00
_cell.angle_beta   90.00
_cell.angle_gamma   90.00
#
_symmetry.space_group_name_H-M   'P 1'
#
loop_
_entity.id
_entity.type
_entity.pdbx_description
1 polymer ?
#
loop_
_entity_poly.entity_id
_entity_poly.type
_entity_poly.pdbx_seq_one_letter_code
_entity_poly.pdbx_strand_id
1 'polypeptide(L)'
;MTYVEPLALYLMLYRYVKGPGATAVFPGSYNHYIHTYTPSSQDIIVRSELYLSIEKPDQAHGEAFNTADNPTPAPWTIAWPQLREYFDLTAQGSSPEDKGWKDIDKWWIAHADDYKKICKDYGLRPREILSETWIPLSAGFTFLGRDREMCLDKIRGLGFREEYPVGHGYFRVFERLVEERIIVGKESWSR
;
A
#
# COMPACT_ATOMS: atom_id res chain seq x y z
N MET A 1 2.23 -4.67 -6.47
CA MET A 1 2.46 -3.23 -6.21
C MET A 1 3.86 -3.04 -5.65
N THR A 2 4.75 -2.34 -6.37
CA THR A 2 6.18 -2.24 -6.05
C THR A 2 6.52 -1.30 -4.88
N TYR A 3 5.55 -0.54 -4.36
CA TYR A 3 5.78 0.46 -3.32
C TYR A 3 5.23 0.09 -1.92
N VAL A 4 4.56 -1.06 -1.76
CA VAL A 4 3.93 -1.43 -0.47
C VAL A 4 4.97 -1.81 0.58
N GLU A 5 6.04 -2.51 0.19
CA GLU A 5 7.15 -2.86 1.08
C GLU A 5 7.87 -1.64 1.69
N PRO A 6 8.36 -0.66 0.91
CA PRO A 6 9.00 0.52 1.48
C PRO A 6 8.04 1.33 2.35
N LEU A 7 6.74 1.36 2.01
CA LEU A 7 5.73 1.98 2.86
C LEU A 7 5.60 1.24 4.20
N ALA A 8 5.52 -0.10 4.21
CA ALA A 8 5.43 -0.89 5.44
C ALA A 8 6.65 -0.66 6.35
N LEU A 9 7.85 -0.70 5.76
CA LEU A 9 9.11 -0.47 6.46
C LEU A 9 9.16 0.93 7.07
N TYR A 10 8.78 1.97 6.32
CA TYR A 10 8.72 3.33 6.82
C TYR A 10 7.82 3.45 8.06
N LEU A 11 6.63 2.84 8.04
CA LEU A 11 5.67 2.94 9.15
C LEU A 11 6.10 2.18 10.38
N MET A 12 6.64 0.98 10.18
CA MET A 12 7.23 0.20 11.26
C MET A 12 8.34 1.00 11.94
N LEU A 13 9.25 1.59 11.16
CA LEU A 13 10.33 2.42 11.68
C LEU A 13 9.79 3.69 12.35
N TYR A 14 8.78 4.33 11.77
CA TYR A 14 8.12 5.50 12.33
C TYR A 14 7.53 5.21 13.71
N ARG A 15 6.82 4.08 13.85
CA ARG A 15 6.27 3.61 15.12
C ARG A 15 7.38 3.33 16.14
N TYR A 16 8.48 2.70 15.72
CA TYR A 16 9.61 2.41 16.61
C TYR A 16 10.27 3.69 17.14
N VAL A 17 10.48 4.68 16.27
CA VAL A 17 11.15 5.94 16.61
C VAL A 17 10.25 6.90 17.38
N LYS A 18 8.98 7.02 16.99
CA LYS A 18 8.03 8.00 17.57
C LYS A 18 7.14 7.43 18.66
N GLY A 19 7.11 6.12 18.81
CA GLY A 19 6.31 5.40 19.80
C GLY A 19 4.91 5.00 19.31
N PRO A 20 4.22 4.15 20.10
CA PRO A 20 2.83 3.77 19.84
C PRO A 20 1.89 4.97 19.84
N GLY A 21 0.87 4.95 18.99
CA GLY A 21 -0.12 6.02 18.86
C GLY A 21 0.38 7.28 18.16
N ALA A 22 1.66 7.36 17.76
CA ALA A 22 2.22 8.52 17.09
C ALA A 22 1.47 8.86 15.79
N THR A 23 1.37 10.16 15.49
CA THR A 23 0.63 10.65 14.33
C THR A 23 1.49 10.65 13.08
N ALA A 24 1.17 9.79 12.12
CA ALA A 24 1.81 9.72 10.81
C ALA A 24 0.97 10.45 9.75
N VAL A 25 1.55 11.51 9.18
CA VAL A 25 0.94 12.31 8.12
C VAL A 25 1.03 11.57 6.78
N PHE A 26 -0.02 11.64 5.97
CA PHE A 26 0.01 11.17 4.59
C PHE A 26 1.15 11.90 3.83
N PRO A 27 2.09 11.17 3.21
CA PRO A 27 3.30 11.78 2.65
C PRO A 27 3.11 12.42 1.28
N GLY A 28 1.92 12.25 0.67
CA GLY A 28 1.58 12.79 -0.64
C GLY A 28 0.83 14.13 -0.60
N SER A 29 0.48 14.63 -1.79
CA SER A 29 -0.23 15.90 -1.95
C SER A 29 -1.70 15.81 -1.54
N TYR A 30 -2.31 16.96 -1.22
CA TYR A 30 -3.74 17.04 -0.90
C TYR A 30 -4.63 16.47 -1.98
N ASN A 31 -4.39 16.86 -3.24
CA ASN A 31 -5.17 16.37 -4.36
C ASN A 31 -5.10 14.86 -4.40
N HIS A 32 -3.92 14.27 -4.27
CA HIS A 32 -3.81 12.82 -4.29
C HIS A 32 -4.51 12.14 -3.09
N TYR A 33 -4.54 12.81 -1.94
CA TYR A 33 -5.20 12.30 -0.75
C TYR A 33 -6.73 12.16 -0.93
N ILE A 34 -7.35 13.11 -1.65
CA ILE A 34 -8.82 13.19 -1.80
C ILE A 34 -9.37 12.51 -3.07
N HIS A 35 -8.59 12.42 -4.15
CA HIS A 35 -9.06 11.80 -5.40
C HIS A 35 -9.21 10.29 -5.25
N THR A 36 -10.15 9.72 -5.99
CA THR A 36 -10.47 8.30 -5.95
C THR A 36 -9.56 7.49 -6.87
N TYR A 37 -9.36 6.23 -6.51
CA TYR A 37 -8.74 5.25 -7.40
C TYR A 37 -9.31 3.86 -7.16
N THR A 38 -9.10 2.96 -8.12
CA THR A 38 -9.44 1.53 -7.97
C THR A 38 -8.14 0.75 -7.72
N PRO A 39 -7.90 0.23 -6.50
CA PRO A 39 -6.71 -0.56 -6.22
C PRO A 39 -6.79 -1.93 -6.90
N SER A 40 -5.65 -2.44 -7.37
CA SER A 40 -5.53 -3.80 -7.89
C SER A 40 -4.44 -4.54 -7.12
N SER A 41 -4.83 -5.38 -6.17
CA SER A 41 -3.91 -6.26 -5.46
C SER A 41 -3.31 -7.30 -6.40
N GLN A 42 -2.12 -7.81 -6.06
CA GLN A 42 -1.52 -8.89 -6.84
C GLN A 42 -2.40 -10.15 -6.83
N ASP A 43 -3.09 -10.39 -5.72
CA ASP A 43 -3.97 -11.54 -5.56
C ASP A 43 -5.17 -11.43 -6.52
N ILE A 44 -5.87 -10.28 -6.59
CA ILE A 44 -7.01 -10.13 -7.51
C ILE A 44 -6.58 -10.20 -8.98
N ILE A 45 -5.40 -9.64 -9.31
CA ILE A 45 -4.84 -9.69 -10.66
C ILE A 45 -4.66 -11.15 -11.07
N VAL A 46 -3.96 -11.95 -10.26
CA VAL A 46 -3.72 -13.37 -10.56
C VAL A 46 -5.03 -14.16 -10.60
N ARG A 47 -5.97 -13.93 -9.67
CA ARG A 47 -7.29 -14.59 -9.69
C ARG A 47 -8.05 -14.29 -10.98
N SER A 48 -8.01 -13.04 -11.44
CA SER A 48 -8.66 -12.62 -12.68
C SER A 48 -8.01 -13.22 -13.92
N GLU A 49 -6.68 -13.30 -13.96
CA GLU A 49 -5.92 -13.92 -15.06
C GLU A 49 -6.20 -15.43 -15.14
N LEU A 50 -6.19 -16.13 -14.00
CA LEU A 50 -6.53 -17.55 -13.93
C LEU A 50 -7.97 -17.80 -14.39
N TYR A 51 -8.92 -16.99 -13.92
CA TYR A 51 -10.32 -17.08 -14.33
C TYR A 51 -10.49 -16.92 -15.85
N LEU A 52 -9.89 -15.87 -16.43
CA LEU A 52 -9.96 -15.62 -17.87
C LEU A 52 -9.30 -16.74 -18.68
N SER A 53 -8.20 -17.29 -18.18
CA SER A 53 -7.44 -18.34 -18.89
C SER A 53 -8.06 -19.73 -18.80
N ILE A 54 -8.71 -20.06 -17.68
CA ILE A 54 -9.21 -21.41 -17.40
C ILE A 54 -10.72 -21.50 -17.62
N GLU A 55 -11.48 -20.52 -17.11
CA GLU A 55 -12.95 -20.58 -17.08
C GLU A 55 -13.59 -19.89 -18.29
N LYS A 56 -12.91 -18.91 -18.89
CA LYS A 56 -13.42 -18.09 -20.01
C LYS A 56 -12.44 -17.94 -21.19
N PRO A 57 -11.67 -18.99 -21.59
CA PRO A 57 -10.61 -18.83 -22.59
C PRO A 57 -11.13 -18.31 -23.94
N ASP A 58 -12.27 -18.82 -24.41
CA ASP A 58 -12.84 -18.45 -25.71
C ASP A 58 -13.36 -17.01 -25.73
N GLN A 59 -13.85 -16.50 -24.59
CA GLN A 59 -14.30 -15.11 -24.47
C GLN A 59 -13.17 -14.13 -24.12
N ALA A 60 -12.07 -14.62 -23.58
CA ALA A 60 -10.95 -13.79 -23.13
C ALA A 60 -9.85 -13.63 -24.19
N HIS A 61 -9.74 -14.57 -25.13
CA HIS A 61 -8.70 -14.55 -26.16
C HIS A 61 -8.76 -13.28 -27.02
N GLY A 62 -7.64 -12.55 -27.13
CA GLY A 62 -7.54 -11.32 -27.92
C GLY A 62 -8.16 -10.08 -27.27
N GLU A 63 -8.71 -10.21 -26.06
CA GLU A 63 -9.42 -9.15 -25.37
C GLU A 63 -8.59 -8.52 -24.25
N ALA A 64 -8.88 -7.26 -23.92
CA ALA A 64 -8.34 -6.57 -22.75
C ALA A 64 -9.42 -6.41 -21.67
N PHE A 65 -9.06 -6.62 -20.40
CA PHE A 65 -9.94 -6.47 -19.25
C PHE A 65 -9.26 -5.64 -18.17
N ASN A 66 -10.01 -4.72 -17.56
CA ASN A 66 -9.59 -4.10 -16.31
C ASN A 66 -9.79 -5.07 -15.16
N THR A 67 -8.92 -5.01 -14.15
CA THR A 67 -9.01 -5.80 -12.93
C THR A 67 -8.72 -4.91 -11.72
N ALA A 68 -9.51 -5.03 -10.67
CA ALA A 68 -9.37 -4.27 -9.43
C ALA A 68 -10.00 -5.04 -8.27
N ASP A 69 -9.59 -4.72 -7.05
CA ASP A 69 -10.06 -5.34 -5.82
C ASP A 69 -11.57 -5.11 -5.61
N ASN A 70 -12.07 -3.92 -5.97
CA ASN A 70 -13.46 -3.55 -5.77
C ASN A 70 -13.91 -2.59 -6.89
N PRO A 71 -15.19 -2.60 -7.29
CA PRO A 71 -15.72 -1.69 -8.29
C PRO A 71 -15.91 -0.27 -7.74
N THR A 72 -16.07 -0.13 -6.42
CA THR A 72 -16.22 1.15 -5.76
C THR A 72 -14.83 1.77 -5.58
N PRO A 73 -14.54 2.89 -6.27
CA PRO A 73 -13.29 3.60 -6.11
C PRO A 73 -13.13 4.11 -4.69
N ALA A 74 -11.90 4.12 -4.17
CA ALA A 74 -11.60 4.57 -2.83
C ALA A 74 -10.49 5.63 -2.84
N PRO A 75 -10.63 6.72 -2.08
CA PRO A 75 -9.56 7.70 -1.88
C PRO A 75 -8.60 7.26 -0.76
N TRP A 76 -7.45 7.93 -0.68
CA TRP A 76 -6.52 7.73 0.43
C TRP A 76 -7.08 8.21 1.77
N THR A 77 -8.10 9.07 1.79
CA THR A 77 -8.83 9.43 3.03
C THR A 77 -9.46 8.23 3.73
N ILE A 78 -9.73 7.15 2.98
CA ILE A 78 -10.23 5.87 3.53
C ILE A 78 -9.09 4.89 3.78
N ALA A 79 -8.17 4.73 2.82
CA ALA A 79 -7.09 3.74 2.93
C ALA A 79 -6.02 4.12 3.97
N TRP A 80 -5.65 5.40 4.08
CA TRP A 80 -4.55 5.85 4.95
C TRP A 80 -4.80 5.59 6.44
N PRO A 81 -6.00 5.87 7.00
CA PRO A 81 -6.32 5.51 8.39
C PRO A 81 -6.16 4.03 8.68
N GLN A 82 -6.69 3.17 7.80
CA GLN A 82 -6.61 1.72 7.95
C GLN A 82 -5.17 1.20 7.97
N LEU A 83 -4.32 1.73 7.08
CA LEU A 83 -2.90 1.38 7.05
C LEU A 83 -2.15 1.83 8.30
N ARG A 84 -2.52 2.96 8.92
CA ARG A 84 -1.87 3.44 10.16
C ARG A 84 -2.27 2.60 11.36
N GLU A 85 -3.54 2.26 11.46
CA GLU A 85 -4.06 1.43 12.54
C GLU A 85 -3.34 0.06 12.60
N TYR A 86 -2.98 -0.52 11.45
CA TYR A 86 -2.20 -1.76 11.40
C TYR A 86 -0.89 -1.66 12.20
N PHE A 87 -0.22 -0.50 12.15
CA PHE A 87 1.03 -0.23 12.85
C PHE A 87 0.83 0.46 14.20
N ASP A 88 -0.39 0.52 14.74
CA ASP A 88 -0.67 1.22 16.01
C ASP A 88 -0.22 2.69 15.96
N LEU A 89 -0.55 3.34 14.84
CA LEU A 89 -0.29 4.76 14.57
C LEU A 89 -1.60 5.50 14.38
N THR A 90 -1.60 6.79 14.70
CA THR A 90 -2.69 7.71 14.38
C THR A 90 -2.50 8.25 12.97
N ALA A 91 -3.58 8.35 12.20
CA ALA A 91 -3.53 8.90 10.85
C ALA A 91 -3.81 10.39 10.84
N GLN A 92 -2.94 11.15 10.18
CA GLN A 92 -3.23 12.52 9.75
C GLN A 92 -3.24 12.58 8.23
N GLY A 93 -4.29 13.19 7.68
CA GLY A 93 -4.39 13.44 6.25
C GLY A 93 -3.44 14.52 5.75
N SER A 94 -3.41 14.70 4.44
CA SER A 94 -2.76 15.85 3.81
C SER A 94 -3.68 17.07 3.92
N SER A 95 -3.14 18.27 4.16
CA SER A 95 -3.92 19.52 4.20
C SER A 95 -3.91 20.22 2.83
N PRO A 96 -4.86 21.12 2.50
CA PRO A 96 -4.88 21.82 1.20
C PRO A 96 -3.57 22.53 0.80
N GLU A 97 -2.75 22.90 1.78
CA GLU A 97 -1.44 23.53 1.59
C GLU A 97 -0.33 22.54 1.22
N ASP A 98 -0.56 21.24 1.41
CA ASP A 98 0.38 20.17 1.11
C ASP A 98 0.45 19.90 -0.40
N LYS A 99 1.47 20.49 -1.03
CA LYS A 99 1.65 20.47 -2.49
C LYS A 99 2.45 19.28 -3.02
N GLY A 100 3.04 18.44 -2.18
CA GLY A 100 3.95 17.41 -2.67
C GLY A 100 4.47 16.44 -1.63
N TRP A 101 5.55 15.76 -2.00
CA TRP A 101 6.19 14.72 -1.23
C TRP A 101 6.79 15.27 0.08
N LYS A 102 6.47 14.65 1.21
CA LYS A 102 6.97 15.05 2.54
C LYS A 102 8.34 14.44 2.90
N ASP A 103 9.17 14.16 1.90
CA ASP A 103 10.56 13.72 2.08
C ASP A 103 10.74 12.50 3.02
N ILE A 104 9.81 11.52 2.99
CA ILE A 104 9.94 10.33 3.87
C ILE A 104 11.14 9.45 3.52
N ASP A 105 11.67 9.58 2.30
CA ASP A 105 12.94 9.01 1.85
C ASP A 105 14.13 9.61 2.61
N LYS A 106 14.18 10.94 2.77
CA LYS A 106 15.21 11.61 3.57
C LYS A 106 15.07 11.25 5.05
N TRP A 107 13.83 11.17 5.55
CA TRP A 107 13.56 10.74 6.92
C TRP A 107 14.06 9.30 7.16
N TRP A 108 13.81 8.38 6.22
CA TRP A 108 14.31 7.01 6.29
C TRP A 108 15.84 6.96 6.37
N ILE A 109 16.53 7.69 5.48
CA ILE A 109 18.00 7.76 5.47
C ILE A 109 18.53 8.28 6.81
N ALA A 110 17.90 9.30 7.38
CA ALA A 110 18.29 9.87 8.67
C ALA A 110 18.10 8.91 9.86
N HIS A 111 17.23 7.89 9.72
CA HIS A 111 16.94 6.89 10.75
C HIS A 111 17.47 5.50 10.38
N ALA A 112 18.48 5.42 9.51
CA ALA A 112 19.08 4.15 9.08
C ALA A 112 19.68 3.35 10.26
N ASP A 113 20.22 4.02 11.27
CA ASP A 113 20.74 3.34 12.46
C ASP A 113 19.63 2.83 13.39
N ASP A 114 18.50 3.54 13.50
CA ASP A 114 17.31 3.04 14.18
C ASP A 114 16.74 1.81 13.45
N TYR A 115 16.78 1.81 12.11
CA TYR A 115 16.37 0.64 11.32
C TYR A 115 17.25 -0.58 11.58
N LYS A 116 18.58 -0.41 11.67
CA LYS A 116 19.48 -1.49 12.07
C LYS A 116 19.16 -2.00 13.48
N LYS A 117 18.86 -1.08 14.40
CA LYS A 117 18.53 -1.40 15.78
C LYS A 117 17.22 -2.20 15.89
N ILE A 118 16.13 -1.77 15.26
CA ILE A 118 14.88 -2.55 15.27
C ILE A 118 15.06 -3.92 14.62
N CYS A 119 15.85 -4.03 13.54
CA CYS A 119 16.14 -5.34 12.94
C CYS A 119 16.85 -6.27 13.92
N LYS A 120 17.81 -5.75 14.69
CA LYS A 120 18.50 -6.52 15.73
C LYS A 120 17.57 -6.89 16.89
N ASP A 121 16.82 -5.93 17.41
CA ASP A 121 15.96 -6.09 18.58
C ASP A 121 14.85 -7.14 18.34
N TYR A 122 14.30 -7.18 17.12
CA TYR A 122 13.20 -8.07 16.74
C TYR A 122 13.63 -9.25 15.85
N GLY A 123 14.92 -9.42 15.59
CA GLY A 123 15.44 -10.52 14.75
C GLY A 123 14.92 -10.50 13.31
N LEU A 124 14.78 -9.30 12.74
CA LEU A 124 14.27 -9.10 11.38
C LEU A 124 15.35 -9.35 10.34
N ARG A 125 14.93 -9.80 9.15
CA ARG A 125 15.72 -9.84 7.93
C ARG A 125 15.83 -8.42 7.36
N PRO A 126 17.01 -7.78 7.43
CA PRO A 126 17.17 -6.42 6.97
C PRO A 126 16.97 -6.31 5.45
N ARG A 127 16.44 -5.17 5.02
CA ARG A 127 16.23 -4.83 3.62
C ARG A 127 17.11 -3.66 3.24
N GLU A 128 17.73 -3.76 2.08
CA GLU A 128 18.42 -2.64 1.46
C GLU A 128 17.39 -1.82 0.70
N ILE A 129 17.09 -0.62 1.22
CA ILE A 129 16.15 0.32 0.61
C ILE A 129 16.96 1.51 0.10
N LEU A 130 17.19 1.50 -1.21
CA LEU A 130 17.94 2.55 -1.91
C LEU A 130 17.03 3.76 -2.22
N SER A 131 17.64 4.88 -2.61
CA SER A 131 16.92 6.10 -3.01
C SER A 131 15.86 5.84 -4.09
N GLU A 132 16.16 4.95 -5.04
CA GLU A 132 15.32 4.66 -6.20
C GLU A 132 14.04 3.93 -5.81
N THR A 133 14.06 3.18 -4.70
CA THR A 133 12.89 2.47 -4.17
C THR A 133 11.76 3.43 -3.78
N TRP A 134 12.10 4.67 -3.44
CA TRP A 134 11.12 5.69 -3.07
C TRP A 134 10.47 6.37 -4.27
N ILE A 135 11.05 6.27 -5.47
CA ILE A 135 10.54 6.96 -6.67
C ILE A 135 9.11 6.48 -7.03
N PRO A 136 8.82 5.17 -7.13
CA PRO A 136 7.46 4.69 -7.40
C PRO A 136 6.46 5.06 -6.30
N LEU A 137 6.91 5.10 -5.04
CA LEU A 137 6.06 5.49 -3.91
C LEU A 137 5.71 6.98 -3.99
N SER A 138 6.72 7.83 -4.18
CA SER A 138 6.55 9.28 -4.32
C SER A 138 5.67 9.62 -5.52
N ALA A 139 5.95 9.05 -6.69
CA ALA A 139 5.10 9.20 -7.88
C ALA A 139 3.67 8.69 -7.60
N GLY A 140 3.54 7.53 -6.97
CA GLY A 140 2.27 6.94 -6.58
C GLY A 140 1.43 7.80 -5.66
N PHE A 141 2.05 8.67 -4.85
CA PHE A 141 1.40 9.51 -3.82
C PHE A 141 1.30 11.00 -4.19
N THR A 142 2.00 11.44 -5.23
CA THR A 142 2.06 12.87 -5.60
C THR A 142 1.68 13.13 -7.05
N PHE A 143 1.90 12.16 -7.94
CA PHE A 143 1.55 12.32 -9.35
C PHE A 143 0.08 11.98 -9.56
N LEU A 144 -0.48 12.50 -10.66
CA LEU A 144 -1.84 12.23 -11.09
C LEU A 144 -2.89 12.69 -10.06
N GLY A 145 -2.93 13.99 -9.77
CA GLY A 145 -3.98 14.63 -8.96
C GLY A 145 -5.33 14.70 -9.68
N ARG A 146 -5.87 13.54 -10.05
CA ARG A 146 -7.16 13.31 -10.70
C ARG A 146 -7.68 11.94 -10.32
N ASP A 147 -8.97 11.69 -10.52
CA ASP A 147 -9.56 10.38 -10.28
C ASP A 147 -9.00 9.33 -11.27
N ARG A 148 -8.76 8.11 -10.76
CA ARG A 148 -8.16 6.99 -11.50
C ARG A 148 -8.98 5.71 -11.31
N GLU A 149 -10.20 5.80 -11.78
CA GLU A 149 -11.21 4.76 -11.65
C GLU A 149 -11.19 3.85 -12.89
N MET A 150 -11.34 2.54 -12.68
CA MET A 150 -11.43 1.54 -13.73
C MET A 150 -12.83 0.96 -13.75
N CYS A 151 -13.45 0.93 -14.93
CA CYS A 151 -14.70 0.20 -15.13
C CYS A 151 -14.42 -1.31 -15.15
N LEU A 152 -15.13 -2.07 -14.31
CA LEU A 152 -15.02 -3.53 -14.21
C LEU A 152 -16.15 -4.27 -14.93
N ASP A 153 -17.06 -3.56 -15.62
CA ASP A 153 -18.27 -4.15 -16.19
C ASP A 153 -17.96 -5.29 -17.16
N LYS A 154 -16.91 -5.15 -17.95
CA LYS A 154 -16.52 -6.16 -18.95
C LYS A 154 -16.16 -7.50 -18.30
N ILE A 155 -15.27 -7.51 -17.30
CA ILE A 155 -14.86 -8.75 -16.63
C ILE A 155 -16.00 -9.35 -15.78
N ARG A 156 -16.84 -8.48 -15.19
CA ARG A 156 -18.03 -8.88 -14.43
C ARG A 156 -19.12 -9.49 -15.31
N GLY A 157 -19.27 -8.98 -16.53
CA GLY A 157 -20.17 -9.53 -17.53
C GLY A 157 -19.82 -10.97 -17.91
N LEU A 158 -18.54 -11.35 -17.78
CA LEU A 158 -18.10 -12.74 -17.98
C LEU A 158 -18.34 -13.64 -16.76
N GLY A 159 -18.59 -13.06 -15.58
CA GLY A 159 -18.92 -13.77 -14.35
C GLY A 159 -17.86 -13.69 -13.24
N PHE A 160 -16.72 -13.01 -13.44
CA PHE A 160 -15.75 -12.77 -12.38
C PHE A 160 -16.30 -11.76 -11.36
N ARG A 161 -16.52 -12.21 -10.11
CA ARG A 161 -17.17 -11.42 -9.05
C ARG A 161 -16.40 -11.42 -7.72
N GLU A 162 -15.16 -11.91 -7.73
CA GLU A 162 -14.31 -11.81 -6.54
C GLU A 162 -14.01 -10.34 -6.24
N GLU A 163 -14.07 -9.99 -4.95
CA GLU A 163 -13.82 -8.64 -4.46
C GLU A 163 -13.06 -8.70 -3.13
N TYR A 164 -12.23 -7.68 -2.90
CA TYR A 164 -11.56 -7.44 -1.63
C TYR A 164 -11.92 -6.04 -1.11
N PRO A 165 -12.07 -5.86 0.22
CA PRO A 165 -12.30 -4.54 0.78
C PRO A 165 -11.08 -3.64 0.61
N VAL A 166 -11.31 -2.32 0.68
CA VAL A 166 -10.23 -1.32 0.69
C VAL A 166 -9.22 -1.67 1.80
N GLY A 167 -7.93 -1.52 1.52
CA GLY A 167 -6.86 -1.85 2.46
C GLY A 167 -6.41 -3.31 2.41
N HIS A 168 -7.27 -4.25 2.00
CA HIS A 168 -6.97 -5.69 2.04
C HIS A 168 -5.66 -6.06 1.34
N GLY A 169 -5.46 -5.59 0.11
CA GLY A 169 -4.23 -5.87 -0.65
C GLY A 169 -2.95 -5.40 0.06
N TYR A 170 -3.02 -4.31 0.85
CA TYR A 170 -1.89 -3.85 1.65
C TYR A 170 -1.65 -4.78 2.85
N PHE A 171 -2.71 -5.15 3.55
CA PHE A 171 -2.62 -6.04 4.73
C PHE A 171 -2.06 -7.41 4.38
N ARG A 172 -2.49 -7.99 3.25
CA ARG A 172 -1.92 -9.25 2.76
C ARG A 172 -0.42 -9.16 2.50
N VAL A 173 0.06 -8.03 1.98
CA VAL A 173 1.51 -7.80 1.82
C VAL A 173 2.17 -7.63 3.19
N PHE A 174 1.59 -6.88 4.12
CA PHE A 174 2.17 -6.73 5.46
C PHE A 174 2.29 -8.07 6.19
N GLU A 175 1.26 -8.91 6.14
CA GLU A 175 1.28 -10.27 6.70
C GLU A 175 2.39 -11.11 6.10
N ARG A 176 2.54 -11.12 4.75
CA ARG A 176 3.66 -11.80 4.07
C ARG A 176 5.02 -11.25 4.52
N LEU A 177 5.15 -9.93 4.72
CA LEU A 177 6.38 -9.32 5.21
C LEU A 177 6.68 -9.72 6.67
N VAL A 178 5.65 -9.92 7.51
CA VAL A 178 5.81 -10.43 8.88
C VAL A 178 6.28 -11.89 8.85
N GLU A 179 5.66 -12.74 8.03
CA GLU A 179 6.04 -14.16 7.85
C GLU A 179 7.50 -14.29 7.42
N GLU A 180 7.95 -13.40 6.54
CA GLU A 180 9.32 -13.29 6.03
C GLU A 180 10.30 -12.60 6.99
N ARG A 181 9.83 -12.21 8.19
CA ARG A 181 10.56 -11.45 9.21
C ARG A 181 11.15 -10.14 8.68
N ILE A 182 10.51 -9.50 7.73
CA ILE A 182 10.95 -8.20 7.18
C ILE A 182 10.42 -7.05 8.03
N ILE A 183 9.20 -7.18 8.57
CA ILE A 183 8.60 -6.21 9.50
C ILE A 183 8.17 -6.88 10.80
N VAL A 184 8.01 -6.09 11.86
CA VAL A 184 7.48 -6.55 13.15
C VAL A 184 5.98 -6.83 13.04
N GLY A 185 5.55 -8.01 13.47
CA GLY A 185 4.13 -8.37 13.54
C GLY A 185 3.39 -7.61 14.64
N LYS A 186 2.09 -7.35 14.44
CA LYS A 186 1.24 -6.57 15.35
C LYS A 186 1.33 -7.02 16.81
N GLU A 187 1.33 -8.33 17.05
CA GLU A 187 1.38 -8.94 18.39
C GLU A 187 2.74 -8.82 19.08
N SER A 188 3.82 -8.60 18.31
CA SER A 188 5.18 -8.55 18.85
C SER A 188 5.55 -7.18 19.43
N TRP A 189 4.81 -6.13 19.08
CA TRP A 189 5.03 -4.78 19.59
C TRP A 189 4.69 -4.58 21.07
N SER A 190 3.96 -5.52 21.67
CA SER A 190 3.44 -5.44 23.05
C SER A 190 4.27 -6.23 24.06
N ARG A 191 5.40 -6.82 23.65
CA ARG A 191 6.36 -7.50 24.52
C ARG A 191 7.52 -6.58 24.86
#